data_AF-A0A2G6JLV3-F1
#
_entry.id   AF-A0A2G6JLV3-F1
#
_cell.length_a   1.000
_cell.length_b   1.000
_cell.length_c   1.000
_cell.angle_alpha   90.00
_cell.angle_beta   90.00
_cell.angle_gamma   90.00
#
_symmetry.space_group_name_H-M   'P 1'
#
loop_
_entity.id
_entity.type
_entity.pdbx_description
1 polymer ?
#
loop_
_entity_poly.entity_id
_entity_poly.type
_entity_poly.pdbx_seq_one_letter_code
_entity_poly.pdbx_strand_id
1 'polypeptide(L)'
;MLRQLSLAAVAAISASVCAQTIVTVPQGYGTKEGTNSRHVPLRYTPARIQAGFGAKATGWTKPMVIKELWARADGAKFLTTAFTIDCEVLLSSNGCDPETKAYAWAKNHGADKKVFMKRKSMSFQPFTAAPKPAPFSIQLKGDAPFVAIKPTLLVDWKTYSKSNEIHNNFYIDAARVSGTSTGTRGKNLYFGKPCNPTNFYNYVTGYNVGEVFRPYVYPKGIGDFIIHWIGSKQTNIPIPGQTGCTLYTTPIVFHPSIPKATNTSSLYFSWGTVPATMKGASVVTQFAAVDSTLTQMRWSRGIQTTFGDYKLNYPYTISHRYAYGSGTQTFDPDKDPATYGWVNTAPIFQVK
;
A
#
# COMPACT_ATOMS: atom_id res chain seq x y z
N MET A 1 -33.51 -35.65 50.94
CA MET A 1 -33.32 -34.25 50.51
C MET A 1 -31.91 -33.99 49.94
N LEU A 2 -31.44 -34.78 48.95
CA LEU A 2 -30.10 -34.58 48.34
C LEU A 2 -30.11 -34.46 46.80
N ARG A 3 -31.29 -34.46 46.17
CA ARG A 3 -31.43 -34.42 44.69
C ARG A 3 -31.72 -33.03 44.10
N GLN A 4 -31.87 -31.99 44.91
CA GLN A 4 -32.20 -30.64 44.42
C GLN A 4 -31.00 -29.67 44.34
N LEU A 5 -29.81 -30.07 44.77
CA LEU A 5 -28.60 -29.24 44.75
C LEU A 5 -27.78 -29.34 43.44
N SER A 6 -28.12 -30.25 42.51
CA SER A 6 -27.34 -30.45 41.27
C SER A 6 -27.85 -29.67 40.06
N LEU A 7 -29.10 -29.16 40.07
CA LEU A 7 -29.65 -28.43 38.91
C LEU A 7 -29.22 -26.94 38.89
N ALA A 8 -29.01 -26.31 40.05
CA ALA A 8 -28.62 -24.91 40.14
C ALA A 8 -27.17 -24.65 39.68
N ALA A 9 -26.27 -25.63 39.89
CA ALA A 9 -24.87 -25.52 39.48
C ALA A 9 -24.67 -25.68 37.96
N VAL A 10 -25.53 -26.45 37.29
CA VAL A 10 -25.50 -26.60 35.83
C VAL A 10 -26.12 -25.37 35.13
N ALA A 11 -27.13 -24.73 35.74
CA ALA A 11 -27.73 -23.50 35.22
C ALA A 11 -26.81 -22.27 35.33
N ALA A 12 -25.92 -22.22 36.33
CA ALA A 12 -25.00 -21.11 36.53
C ALA A 12 -23.83 -21.08 35.51
N ILE A 13 -23.48 -22.22 34.90
CA ILE A 13 -22.42 -22.29 33.88
C ILE A 13 -22.97 -21.89 32.49
N SER A 14 -24.26 -22.05 32.26
CA SER A 14 -24.96 -21.66 31.03
C SER A 14 -25.13 -20.15 30.85
N ALA A 15 -24.94 -19.36 31.92
CA ALA A 15 -25.14 -17.91 31.92
C ALA A 15 -23.86 -17.09 31.75
N SER A 16 -22.68 -17.73 31.65
CA SER A 16 -21.48 -17.04 31.16
C SER A 16 -21.53 -16.95 29.63
N VAL A 17 -22.56 -16.26 29.14
CA VAL A 17 -22.51 -15.60 27.83
C VAL A 17 -21.40 -14.57 27.97
N CYS A 18 -20.16 -15.00 27.76
CA CYS A 18 -19.00 -14.11 27.72
C CYS A 18 -19.37 -12.98 26.77
N ALA A 19 -19.59 -11.78 27.30
CA ALA A 19 -19.94 -10.61 26.53
C ALA A 19 -18.94 -10.51 25.37
N GLN A 20 -19.42 -10.70 24.14
CA GLN A 20 -18.56 -10.64 22.97
C GLN A 20 -18.01 -9.22 22.91
N THR A 21 -16.69 -9.10 23.06
CA THR A 21 -16.04 -7.81 23.05
C THR A 21 -16.03 -7.32 21.62
N ILE A 22 -16.88 -6.35 21.32
CA ILE A 22 -16.92 -5.72 20.01
C ILE A 22 -15.86 -4.62 19.98
N VAL A 23 -14.92 -4.72 19.04
CA VAL A 23 -13.84 -3.72 18.87
C VAL A 23 -13.89 -3.18 17.45
N THR A 24 -13.71 -1.87 17.27
CA THR A 24 -13.49 -1.30 15.93
C THR A 24 -12.00 -1.12 15.69
N VAL A 25 -11.52 -1.59 14.53
CA VAL A 25 -10.15 -1.42 14.06
C VAL A 25 -10.15 -0.56 12.78
N PRO A 26 -9.41 0.55 12.73
CA PRO A 26 -8.57 1.07 13.80
C PRO A 26 -9.37 1.62 15.00
N GLN A 27 -8.79 1.57 16.19
CA GLN A 27 -9.39 2.09 17.41
C GLN A 27 -9.77 3.57 17.24
N GLY A 28 -10.96 3.94 17.70
CA GLY A 28 -11.50 5.30 17.60
C GLY A 28 -12.37 5.59 16.36
N TYR A 29 -12.53 4.64 15.45
CA TYR A 29 -13.39 4.76 14.26
C TYR A 29 -14.78 4.12 14.40
N GLY A 30 -15.13 3.61 15.58
CA GLY A 30 -16.45 3.01 15.83
C GLY A 30 -17.61 3.96 15.53
N THR A 31 -17.43 5.24 15.84
CA THR A 31 -18.45 6.31 15.71
C THR A 31 -18.03 7.43 14.75
N LYS A 32 -16.93 7.26 14.00
CA LYS A 32 -16.41 8.29 13.08
C LYS A 32 -16.31 7.73 11.67
N GLU A 33 -16.79 8.46 10.67
CA GLU A 33 -16.49 8.16 9.27
C GLU A 33 -14.96 8.22 9.05
N GLY A 34 -14.45 7.36 8.17
CA GLY A 34 -13.08 7.45 7.72
C GLY A 34 -12.80 8.76 6.99
N THR A 35 -11.54 9.13 6.97
CA THR A 35 -11.04 10.30 6.25
C THR A 35 -10.66 9.96 4.80
N ASN A 36 -10.93 8.72 4.37
CA ASN A 36 -10.61 8.21 3.05
C ASN A 36 -11.59 7.09 2.66
N SER A 37 -11.50 6.64 1.41
CA SER A 37 -12.33 5.57 0.87
C SER A 37 -11.47 4.54 0.11
N ARG A 38 -11.93 3.29 0.06
CA ARG A 38 -11.25 2.21 -0.65
C ARG A 38 -12.14 1.66 -1.74
N HIS A 39 -11.68 1.74 -2.98
CA HIS A 39 -12.37 1.14 -4.12
C HIS A 39 -12.19 -0.38 -4.16
N VAL A 40 -11.19 -0.95 -3.50
CA VAL A 40 -11.04 -2.41 -3.37
C VAL A 40 -11.57 -2.91 -2.01
N PRO A 41 -12.08 -4.15 -1.96
CA PRO A 41 -12.17 -5.09 -3.08
C PRO A 41 -13.55 -5.08 -3.77
N LEU A 42 -14.42 -4.11 -3.45
CA LEU A 42 -15.84 -4.14 -3.87
C LEU A 42 -16.22 -3.23 -5.05
N ARG A 43 -15.43 -2.22 -5.43
CA ARG A 43 -15.69 -1.43 -6.64
C ARG A 43 -15.22 -2.17 -7.90
N TYR A 44 -14.08 -2.83 -7.81
CA TYR A 44 -13.50 -3.59 -8.91
C TYR A 44 -13.42 -5.06 -8.50
N THR A 45 -13.90 -5.95 -9.35
CA THR A 45 -13.76 -7.39 -9.16
C THR A 45 -13.31 -8.05 -10.48
N PRO A 46 -12.40 -9.03 -10.45
CA PRO A 46 -11.70 -9.58 -9.28
C PRO A 46 -10.73 -8.57 -8.64
N ALA A 47 -10.55 -8.67 -7.32
CA ALA A 47 -9.60 -7.84 -6.58
C ALA A 47 -9.10 -8.54 -5.31
N ARG A 48 -8.03 -7.99 -4.73
CA ARG A 48 -7.50 -8.42 -3.44
C ARG A 48 -7.00 -7.23 -2.68
N ILE A 49 -7.35 -7.16 -1.39
CA ILE A 49 -6.76 -6.20 -0.45
C ILE A 49 -6.24 -6.94 0.78
N GLN A 50 -5.03 -6.61 1.20
CA GLN A 50 -4.48 -6.98 2.50
C GLN A 50 -4.37 -5.74 3.37
N ALA A 51 -5.14 -5.66 4.45
CA ALA A 51 -5.15 -4.56 5.41
C ALA A 51 -4.50 -4.99 6.73
N GLY A 52 -3.41 -4.33 7.12
CA GLY A 52 -2.67 -4.60 8.35
C GLY A 52 -2.92 -3.55 9.43
N PHE A 53 -3.04 -4.00 10.68
CA PHE A 53 -3.29 -3.18 11.86
C PHE A 53 -2.32 -3.58 12.98
N GLY A 54 -1.54 -2.62 13.48
CA GLY A 54 -0.63 -2.85 14.61
C GLY A 54 -1.35 -2.77 15.97
N ALA A 55 -0.65 -3.05 17.06
CA ALA A 55 -1.23 -3.14 18.41
C ALA A 55 -1.99 -1.91 18.88
N LYS A 56 -1.45 -0.72 18.64
CA LYS A 56 -2.15 0.52 18.96
C LYS A 56 -3.37 0.76 18.07
N ALA A 57 -3.37 0.23 16.84
CA ALA A 57 -4.51 0.33 15.94
C ALA A 57 -5.63 -0.66 16.31
N THR A 58 -5.27 -1.86 16.80
CA THR A 58 -6.27 -2.85 17.24
C THR A 58 -6.85 -2.53 18.62
N GLY A 59 -6.05 -1.95 19.51
CA GLY A 59 -6.48 -1.49 20.84
C GLY A 59 -6.67 -2.59 21.88
N TRP A 60 -6.69 -3.87 21.49
CA TRP A 60 -6.68 -4.99 22.43
C TRP A 60 -5.26 -5.37 22.86
N THR A 61 -5.11 -5.84 24.10
CA THR A 61 -3.82 -6.21 24.72
C THR A 61 -3.68 -7.70 25.00
N LYS A 62 -4.76 -8.46 24.87
CA LYS A 62 -4.82 -9.91 25.11
C LYS A 62 -5.25 -10.64 23.84
N PRO A 63 -5.02 -11.96 23.73
CA PRO A 63 -5.58 -12.74 22.63
C PRO A 63 -7.08 -12.51 22.46
N MET A 64 -7.54 -12.42 21.21
CA MET A 64 -8.93 -12.14 20.86
C MET A 64 -9.48 -13.27 19.99
N VAL A 65 -10.69 -13.74 20.28
CA VAL A 65 -11.41 -14.68 19.41
C VAL A 65 -12.28 -13.87 18.46
N ILE A 66 -11.99 -13.95 17.17
CA ILE A 66 -12.72 -13.29 16.10
C ILE A 66 -13.66 -14.30 15.45
N LYS A 67 -14.95 -14.03 15.48
CA LYS A 67 -16.01 -14.81 14.83
C LYS A 67 -16.53 -14.10 13.59
N GLU A 68 -16.56 -12.77 13.62
CA GLU A 68 -17.07 -11.96 12.53
C GLU A 68 -16.22 -10.70 12.33
N LEU A 69 -16.08 -10.31 11.07
CA LEU A 69 -15.62 -8.99 10.68
C LEU A 69 -16.77 -8.27 9.99
N TRP A 70 -16.98 -7.01 10.33
CA TRP A 70 -17.98 -6.19 9.69
C TRP A 70 -17.30 -4.97 9.09
N ALA A 71 -17.41 -4.81 7.78
CA ALA A 71 -17.05 -3.56 7.11
C ALA A 71 -18.29 -2.68 6.95
N ARG A 72 -18.08 -1.42 6.59
CA ARG A 72 -19.14 -0.52 6.15
C ARG A 72 -18.76 0.16 4.83
N ALA A 73 -19.77 0.52 4.07
CA ALA A 73 -19.58 1.42 2.93
C ALA A 73 -19.16 2.81 3.44
N ASP A 74 -18.49 3.59 2.59
CA ASP A 74 -18.28 5.02 2.84
C ASP A 74 -19.64 5.74 2.81
N GLY A 75 -19.95 6.51 3.86
CA GLY A 75 -21.25 7.16 4.01
C GLY A 75 -21.56 8.22 2.95
N ALA A 76 -20.54 8.76 2.27
CA ALA A 76 -20.72 9.69 1.15
C ALA A 76 -21.00 9.01 -0.20
N LYS A 77 -21.03 7.67 -0.23
CA LYS A 77 -21.10 6.87 -1.45
C LYS A 77 -22.41 6.10 -1.53
N PHE A 78 -22.74 5.65 -2.73
CA PHE A 78 -23.99 4.96 -3.03
C PHE A 78 -23.71 3.82 -4.00
N LEU A 79 -24.59 2.82 -4.02
CA LEU A 79 -24.57 1.74 -4.99
C LEU A 79 -25.91 1.76 -5.75
N THR A 80 -25.85 1.90 -7.07
CA THR A 80 -27.06 2.00 -7.90
C THR A 80 -27.60 0.66 -8.35
N THR A 81 -26.74 -0.36 -8.44
CA THR A 81 -27.06 -1.63 -9.09
C THR A 81 -26.64 -2.78 -8.19
N ALA A 82 -27.56 -3.73 -7.99
CA ALA A 82 -27.28 -4.94 -7.23
C ALA A 82 -26.21 -5.76 -7.95
N PHE A 83 -25.38 -6.47 -7.20
CA PHE A 83 -24.45 -7.43 -7.77
C PHE A 83 -24.12 -8.53 -6.76
N THR A 84 -23.53 -9.61 -7.26
CA THR A 84 -23.11 -10.75 -6.47
C THR A 84 -21.68 -11.11 -6.87
N ILE A 85 -20.81 -11.25 -5.89
CA ILE A 85 -19.40 -11.61 -6.10
C ILE A 85 -19.01 -12.72 -5.13
N ASP A 86 -18.03 -13.52 -5.49
CA ASP A 86 -17.46 -14.50 -4.57
C ASP A 86 -16.36 -13.85 -3.75
N CYS A 87 -16.38 -14.05 -2.42
CA CYS A 87 -15.42 -13.50 -1.48
C CYS A 87 -14.71 -14.60 -0.71
N GLU A 88 -13.42 -14.44 -0.45
CA GLU A 88 -12.66 -15.25 0.51
C GLU A 88 -11.90 -14.32 1.44
N VAL A 89 -11.84 -14.65 2.73
CA VAL A 89 -11.10 -13.88 3.74
C VAL A 89 -10.12 -14.78 4.47
N LEU A 90 -8.87 -14.35 4.52
CA LEU A 90 -7.84 -14.93 5.36
C LEU A 90 -7.44 -13.96 6.46
N LEU A 91 -7.17 -14.48 7.66
CA LEU A 91 -6.69 -13.71 8.79
C LEU A 91 -5.33 -14.21 9.26
N SER A 92 -4.56 -13.30 9.85
CA SER A 92 -3.34 -13.57 10.59
C SER A 92 -3.16 -12.49 11.66
N SER A 93 -2.64 -12.87 12.82
CA SER A 93 -2.28 -11.97 13.92
C SER A 93 -0.77 -11.99 14.23
N ASN A 94 -0.04 -12.94 13.66
CA ASN A 94 1.42 -13.06 13.78
C ASN A 94 2.14 -12.66 12.47
N GLY A 95 1.48 -11.90 11.60
CA GLY A 95 2.00 -11.48 10.29
C GLY A 95 2.83 -10.21 10.33
N CYS A 96 3.50 -9.92 9.20
CA CYS A 96 4.42 -8.80 9.02
C CYS A 96 3.87 -7.51 9.61
N ASP A 97 4.73 -6.74 10.25
CA ASP A 97 4.44 -5.38 10.69
C ASP A 97 3.73 -4.59 9.56
N PRO A 98 2.59 -3.93 9.81
CA PRO A 98 1.96 -3.03 8.83
C PRO A 98 2.94 -2.00 8.22
N GLU A 99 4.08 -1.71 8.83
CA GLU A 99 5.12 -0.84 8.24
C GLU A 99 5.89 -1.49 7.08
N THR A 100 6.01 -2.82 7.03
CA THR A 100 6.97 -3.52 6.15
C THR A 100 6.33 -4.36 5.03
N LYS A 101 5.06 -4.13 4.70
CA LYS A 101 4.31 -5.01 3.79
C LYS A 101 4.94 -5.13 2.40
N ALA A 102 5.28 -6.37 2.03
CA ALA A 102 5.76 -6.74 0.70
C ALA A 102 4.62 -6.74 -0.33
N TYR A 103 4.97 -6.63 -1.61
CA TYR A 103 4.00 -6.81 -2.71
C TYR A 103 3.62 -8.28 -2.94
N ALA A 104 4.44 -9.22 -2.46
CA ALA A 104 4.10 -10.63 -2.43
C ALA A 104 3.17 -10.92 -1.24
N TRP A 105 1.90 -11.22 -1.50
CA TRP A 105 0.86 -11.42 -0.48
C TRP A 105 1.23 -12.42 0.61
N ALA A 106 1.88 -13.52 0.24
CA ALA A 106 2.25 -14.59 1.16
C ALA A 106 3.27 -14.13 2.21
N LYS A 107 4.15 -13.17 1.87
CA LYS A 107 5.16 -12.63 2.80
C LYS A 107 4.56 -11.76 3.90
N ASN A 108 3.30 -11.34 3.75
CA ASN A 108 2.64 -10.45 4.71
C ASN A 108 1.96 -11.20 5.85
N HIS A 109 1.68 -12.49 5.66
CA HIS A 109 1.02 -13.35 6.63
C HIS A 109 2.02 -14.00 7.60
N GLY A 110 1.56 -14.25 8.82
CA GLY A 110 2.32 -14.97 9.84
C GLY A 110 2.15 -16.48 9.76
N ALA A 111 2.82 -17.18 10.68
CA ALA A 111 2.67 -18.62 10.85
C ALA A 111 1.24 -19.03 11.27
N ASP A 112 0.44 -18.10 11.81
CA ASP A 112 -0.94 -18.32 12.25
C ASP A 112 -1.99 -18.05 11.15
N LYS A 113 -1.57 -17.86 9.90
CA LYS A 113 -2.47 -17.62 8.77
C LYS A 113 -3.56 -18.69 8.68
N LYS A 114 -4.81 -18.27 8.60
CA LYS A 114 -5.97 -19.15 8.43
C LYS A 114 -6.96 -18.58 7.42
N VAL A 115 -7.57 -19.45 6.61
CA VAL A 115 -8.77 -19.11 5.86
C VAL A 115 -9.91 -18.96 6.88
N PHE A 116 -10.36 -17.73 7.08
CA PHE A 116 -11.38 -17.37 8.06
C PHE A 116 -12.77 -17.55 7.46
N MET A 117 -12.97 -17.09 6.22
CA MET A 117 -14.17 -17.30 5.43
C MET A 117 -13.74 -17.90 4.09
N LYS A 118 -14.08 -19.17 3.85
CA LYS A 118 -13.89 -19.84 2.56
C LYS A 118 -14.69 -19.11 1.48
N ARG A 119 -14.30 -19.33 0.23
CA ARG A 119 -14.94 -18.72 -0.94
C ARG A 119 -16.47 -18.88 -0.87
N LYS A 120 -17.17 -17.75 -0.75
CA LYS A 120 -18.62 -17.69 -0.60
C LYS A 120 -19.19 -16.54 -1.42
N SER A 121 -20.32 -16.80 -2.07
CA SER A 121 -21.06 -15.80 -2.83
C SER A 121 -21.72 -14.80 -1.87
N MET A 122 -21.50 -13.51 -2.12
CA MET A 122 -22.07 -12.40 -1.35
C MET A 122 -22.85 -11.49 -2.30
N SER A 123 -24.10 -11.23 -1.96
CA SER A 123 -24.97 -10.32 -2.71
C SER A 123 -25.03 -8.95 -2.03
N PHE A 124 -24.86 -7.91 -2.83
CA PHE A 124 -24.93 -6.52 -2.39
C PHE A 124 -26.13 -5.85 -3.06
N GLN A 125 -27.03 -5.33 -2.23
CA GLN A 125 -28.21 -4.62 -2.70
C GLN A 125 -27.90 -3.14 -2.93
N PRO A 126 -28.58 -2.46 -3.88
CA PRO A 126 -28.46 -1.03 -4.04
C PRO A 126 -28.72 -0.30 -2.73
N PHE A 127 -27.97 0.76 -2.50
CA PHE A 127 -28.15 1.61 -1.33
C PHE A 127 -27.86 3.06 -1.72
N THR A 128 -28.63 3.98 -1.14
CA THR A 128 -28.33 5.41 -1.21
C THR A 128 -27.25 5.77 -0.20
N ALA A 129 -26.67 6.96 -0.34
CA ALA A 129 -25.77 7.49 0.67
C ALA A 129 -26.40 7.40 2.08
N ALA A 130 -25.62 6.90 3.03
CA ALA A 130 -26.03 6.71 4.41
C ALA A 130 -25.59 7.92 5.27
N PRO A 131 -26.16 8.12 6.47
CA PRO A 131 -25.59 9.02 7.45
C PRO A 131 -24.11 8.69 7.70
N LYS A 132 -23.29 9.68 8.03
CA LYS A 132 -21.88 9.50 8.36
C LYS A 132 -21.71 9.36 9.88
N PRO A 133 -21.11 8.27 10.42
CA PRO A 133 -20.66 7.08 9.70
C PRO A 133 -21.81 6.17 9.23
N ALA A 134 -21.63 5.50 8.09
CA ALA A 134 -22.54 4.45 7.66
C ALA A 134 -22.60 3.30 8.68
N PRO A 135 -23.69 2.54 8.77
CA PRO A 135 -23.75 1.36 9.62
C PRO A 135 -22.78 0.27 9.11
N PHE A 136 -22.23 -0.51 10.04
CA PHE A 136 -21.52 -1.75 9.73
C PHE A 136 -22.52 -2.78 9.19
N SER A 137 -22.55 -2.93 7.87
CA SER A 137 -23.55 -3.74 7.16
C SER A 137 -22.95 -4.85 6.29
N ILE A 138 -21.64 -4.83 6.06
CA ILE A 138 -20.96 -5.83 5.22
C ILE A 138 -20.36 -6.89 6.14
N GLN A 139 -21.14 -7.95 6.40
CA GLN A 139 -20.73 -9.03 7.29
C GLN A 139 -19.84 -10.06 6.57
N LEU A 140 -18.63 -10.24 7.08
CA LEU A 140 -17.69 -11.28 6.73
C LEU A 140 -17.66 -12.28 7.88
N LYS A 141 -18.58 -13.25 7.85
CA LYS A 141 -18.74 -14.25 8.90
C LYS A 141 -17.74 -15.39 8.69
N GLY A 142 -16.96 -15.71 9.72
CA GLY A 142 -16.01 -16.81 9.64
C GLY A 142 -16.71 -18.17 9.64
N ASP A 143 -16.15 -19.13 8.89
CA ASP A 143 -16.60 -20.53 8.93
C ASP A 143 -16.24 -21.19 10.27
N ALA A 144 -15.18 -20.70 10.90
CA ALA A 144 -14.76 -21.05 12.25
C ALA A 144 -14.14 -19.82 12.94
N PRO A 145 -14.20 -19.74 14.27
CA PRO A 145 -13.49 -18.68 14.99
C PRO A 145 -11.99 -18.68 14.66
N PHE A 146 -11.43 -17.48 14.60
CA PHE A 146 -10.00 -17.21 14.48
C PHE A 146 -9.48 -16.66 15.81
N VAL A 147 -8.44 -17.28 16.37
CA VAL A 147 -7.82 -16.80 17.61
C VAL A 147 -6.63 -15.91 17.23
N ALA A 148 -6.79 -14.60 17.37
CA ALA A 148 -5.70 -13.64 17.24
C ALA A 148 -4.84 -13.72 18.50
N ILE A 149 -3.70 -14.42 18.41
CA ILE A 149 -2.79 -14.67 19.54
C ILE A 149 -1.93 -13.45 19.90
N LYS A 150 -1.87 -12.45 19.03
CA LYS A 150 -1.13 -11.20 19.22
C LYS A 150 -2.07 -9.99 19.08
N PRO A 151 -1.69 -8.83 19.63
CA PRO A 151 -2.38 -7.57 19.41
C PRO A 151 -2.07 -7.03 18.01
N THR A 152 -2.21 -7.81 16.95
CA THR A 152 -2.17 -7.27 15.58
C THR A 152 -3.17 -8.02 14.73
N LEU A 153 -3.57 -7.43 13.61
CA LEU A 153 -4.50 -8.08 12.69
C LEU A 153 -4.08 -7.79 11.25
N LEU A 154 -4.11 -8.83 10.43
CA LEU A 154 -4.07 -8.74 8.99
C LEU A 154 -5.37 -9.33 8.44
N VAL A 155 -6.10 -8.52 7.68
CA VAL A 155 -7.29 -8.94 6.93
C VAL A 155 -6.92 -9.03 5.46
N ASP A 156 -6.94 -10.23 4.89
CA ASP A 156 -6.70 -10.48 3.48
C ASP A 156 -8.01 -10.86 2.80
N TRP A 157 -8.61 -9.91 2.10
CA TRP A 157 -9.92 -10.03 1.48
C TRP A 157 -9.77 -10.10 -0.04
N LYS A 158 -10.13 -11.26 -0.59
CA LYS A 158 -10.15 -11.55 -2.02
C LYS A 158 -11.59 -11.51 -2.54
N THR A 159 -11.76 -10.97 -3.72
CA THR A 159 -13.01 -11.01 -4.49
C THR A 159 -12.74 -11.59 -5.86
N TYR A 160 -13.65 -12.43 -6.33
CA TYR A 160 -13.53 -13.14 -7.60
C TYR A 160 -14.71 -12.81 -8.50
N SER A 161 -14.42 -12.70 -9.80
CA SER A 161 -15.43 -12.73 -10.86
C SER A 161 -14.83 -13.42 -12.09
N LYS A 162 -15.70 -13.95 -12.97
CA LYS A 162 -15.34 -14.50 -14.28
C LYS A 162 -14.89 -13.43 -15.26
N SER A 163 -15.30 -12.18 -15.05
CA SER A 163 -14.97 -11.03 -15.89
C SER A 163 -14.57 -9.84 -15.02
N ASN A 164 -13.90 -8.86 -15.61
CA ASN A 164 -13.65 -7.59 -14.93
C ASN A 164 -14.97 -6.82 -14.79
N GLU A 165 -15.43 -6.63 -13.55
CA GLU A 165 -16.63 -5.87 -13.23
C GLU A 165 -16.27 -4.57 -12.49
N ILE A 166 -17.07 -3.53 -12.74
CA ILE A 166 -16.95 -2.23 -12.07
C ILE A 166 -18.30 -1.90 -11.43
N HIS A 167 -18.34 -1.97 -10.10
CA HIS A 167 -19.48 -1.60 -9.28
C HIS A 167 -19.36 -0.13 -8.90
N ASN A 168 -19.84 0.73 -9.80
CA ASN A 168 -19.71 2.17 -9.67
C ASN A 168 -20.19 2.68 -8.31
N ASN A 169 -19.36 3.54 -7.72
CA ASN A 169 -19.60 4.19 -6.44
C ASN A 169 -19.65 3.29 -5.19
N PHE A 170 -19.33 1.99 -5.26
CA PHE A 170 -19.14 1.21 -4.04
C PHE A 170 -17.72 1.38 -3.49
N TYR A 171 -17.58 2.15 -2.41
CA TYR A 171 -16.32 2.22 -1.66
C TYR A 171 -16.52 1.70 -0.25
N ILE A 172 -15.50 1.04 0.28
CA ILE A 172 -15.38 0.70 1.69
C ILE A 172 -14.83 1.92 2.44
N ASP A 173 -15.42 2.22 3.59
CA ASP A 173 -14.93 3.28 4.48
C ASP A 173 -13.52 2.95 5.00
N ALA A 174 -12.64 3.95 5.02
CA ALA A 174 -11.24 3.77 5.38
C ALA A 174 -10.66 4.91 6.21
N ALA A 175 -9.93 4.52 7.24
CA ALA A 175 -9.17 5.43 8.07
C ALA A 175 -7.86 5.79 7.37
N ARG A 176 -7.53 7.09 7.30
CA ARG A 176 -6.17 7.58 7.03
C ARG A 176 -5.63 8.21 8.31
N VAL A 177 -4.56 7.62 8.85
CA VAL A 177 -3.89 8.13 10.04
C VAL A 177 -3.05 9.33 9.66
N SER A 178 -3.34 10.47 10.28
CA SER A 178 -2.48 11.65 10.21
C SER A 178 -1.26 11.43 11.10
N GLY A 179 -0.08 11.73 10.56
CA GLY A 179 1.17 11.70 11.31
C GLY A 179 1.60 13.11 11.75
N THR A 180 2.46 13.18 12.75
CA THR A 180 3.23 14.38 13.06
C THR A 180 4.57 14.32 12.35
N SER A 181 4.96 15.41 11.70
CA SER A 181 6.25 15.49 11.04
C SER A 181 7.29 16.18 11.90
N THR A 182 8.52 15.69 11.88
CA THR A 182 9.70 16.34 12.46
C THR A 182 10.79 16.50 11.40
N GLY A 183 11.77 17.35 11.69
CA GLY A 183 12.91 17.59 10.81
C GLY A 183 12.61 18.49 9.61
N THR A 184 13.58 18.59 8.70
CA THR A 184 13.51 19.38 7.48
C THR A 184 13.36 18.45 6.30
N ARG A 185 12.35 18.68 5.45
CA ARG A 185 12.15 17.90 4.24
C ARG A 185 13.25 18.20 3.23
N GLY A 186 13.85 17.14 2.71
CA GLY A 186 14.77 17.29 1.58
C GLY A 186 14.04 17.86 0.36
N LYS A 187 14.82 18.36 -0.60
CA LYS A 187 14.29 19.07 -1.75
C LYS A 187 15.05 18.72 -3.01
N ASN A 188 14.33 18.71 -4.12
CA ASN A 188 14.90 18.61 -5.46
C ASN A 188 14.81 19.98 -6.14
N LEU A 189 15.93 20.45 -6.67
CA LEU A 189 15.99 21.57 -7.60
C LEU A 189 16.31 21.01 -8.99
N TYR A 190 15.35 21.15 -9.90
CA TYR A 190 15.50 20.72 -11.29
C TYR A 190 16.10 21.87 -12.10
N PHE A 191 17.06 21.57 -12.97
CA PHE A 191 17.70 22.60 -13.80
C PHE A 191 18.18 22.01 -15.13
N GLY A 192 18.45 22.90 -16.09
CA GLY A 192 18.79 22.51 -17.44
C GLY A 192 17.61 21.93 -18.22
N LYS A 193 17.87 21.43 -19.43
CA LYS A 193 16.87 20.83 -20.31
C LYS A 193 17.34 19.44 -20.74
N PRO A 194 16.44 18.46 -20.88
CA PRO A 194 16.80 17.21 -21.55
C PRO A 194 17.19 17.49 -23.01
N CYS A 195 18.06 16.66 -23.54
CA CYS A 195 18.50 16.73 -24.91
C CYS A 195 18.29 15.38 -25.59
N ASN A 196 17.70 15.44 -26.79
CA ASN A 196 17.46 14.32 -27.70
C ASN A 196 16.88 13.07 -27.02
N PRO A 197 15.58 12.97 -26.67
CA PRO A 197 14.50 13.92 -26.86
C PRO A 197 14.36 14.90 -25.68
N THR A 198 13.56 15.95 -25.89
CA THR A 198 13.25 16.98 -24.87
C THR A 198 12.45 16.47 -23.67
N ASN A 199 12.03 15.19 -23.68
CA ASN A 199 11.21 14.55 -22.65
C ASN A 199 11.92 13.42 -21.86
N PHE A 200 13.25 13.31 -21.95
CA PHE A 200 14.03 12.36 -21.16
C PHE A 200 14.35 12.93 -19.76
N TYR A 201 13.42 12.78 -18.81
CA TYR A 201 13.53 13.44 -17.50
C TYR A 201 14.10 12.53 -16.41
N ASN A 202 15.05 13.08 -15.66
CA ASN A 202 15.49 12.57 -14.36
C ASN A 202 14.42 12.89 -13.29
N TYR A 203 14.30 12.02 -12.30
CA TYR A 203 13.55 12.17 -11.06
C TYR A 203 14.29 11.52 -9.90
N VAL A 204 14.00 11.95 -8.67
CA VAL A 204 14.65 11.43 -7.46
C VAL A 204 13.64 11.29 -6.31
N THR A 205 13.74 10.19 -5.57
CA THR A 205 13.00 9.90 -4.33
C THR A 205 13.94 9.42 -3.22
N GLY A 206 13.43 9.34 -1.98
CA GLY A 206 14.19 8.81 -0.85
C GLY A 206 15.35 9.71 -0.42
N TYR A 207 15.11 11.01 -0.35
CA TYR A 207 16.12 12.03 -0.09
C TYR A 207 16.08 12.55 1.35
N ASN A 208 15.48 11.81 2.28
CA ASN A 208 15.60 12.08 3.71
C ASN A 208 16.47 11.00 4.38
N VAL A 209 17.15 11.37 5.47
CA VAL A 209 17.95 10.45 6.30
C VAL A 209 17.13 9.20 6.66
N GLY A 210 17.72 8.03 6.44
CA GLY A 210 17.07 6.73 6.68
C GLY A 210 16.25 6.20 5.51
N GLU A 211 15.97 7.00 4.48
CA GLU A 211 15.36 6.55 3.25
C GLU A 211 16.41 6.02 2.26
N VAL A 212 16.00 5.13 1.35
CA VAL A 212 16.87 4.66 0.27
C VAL A 212 16.86 5.68 -0.87
N PHE A 213 18.00 6.28 -1.17
CA PHE A 213 18.15 7.26 -2.24
C PHE A 213 17.97 6.61 -3.61
N ARG A 214 16.92 7.03 -4.33
CA ARG A 214 16.50 6.42 -5.60
C ARG A 214 16.23 7.44 -6.69
N PRO A 215 17.26 7.77 -7.48
CA PRO A 215 17.09 8.35 -8.80
C PRO A 215 16.42 7.37 -9.76
N TYR A 216 15.58 7.88 -10.66
CA TYR A 216 14.95 7.08 -11.70
C TYR A 216 14.68 7.87 -12.96
N VAL A 217 14.54 7.12 -14.06
CA VAL A 217 14.27 7.66 -15.40
C VAL A 217 13.30 6.75 -16.14
N TYR A 218 12.60 7.31 -17.12
CA TYR A 218 11.84 6.54 -18.10
C TYR A 218 12.71 6.34 -19.33
N PRO A 219 13.14 5.10 -19.68
CA PRO A 219 14.08 4.87 -20.76
C PRO A 219 13.54 5.32 -22.12
N LYS A 220 12.21 5.29 -22.36
CA LYS A 220 11.55 5.65 -23.62
C LYS A 220 11.91 4.80 -24.86
N GLY A 221 13.10 4.21 -24.94
CA GLY A 221 13.51 3.26 -25.97
C GLY A 221 13.74 1.87 -25.37
N ILE A 222 13.29 0.84 -26.10
CA ILE A 222 13.52 -0.56 -25.74
C ILE A 222 14.96 -0.92 -26.11
N GLY A 223 15.70 -1.50 -25.16
CA GLY A 223 17.08 -1.94 -25.37
C GLY A 223 18.16 -0.87 -25.19
N ASP A 224 17.78 0.37 -24.86
CA ASP A 224 18.73 1.46 -24.64
C ASP A 224 19.60 1.22 -23.40
N PHE A 225 20.91 1.45 -23.51
CA PHE A 225 21.82 1.38 -22.36
C PHE A 225 21.72 2.64 -21.51
N ILE A 226 21.25 2.51 -20.26
CA ILE A 226 21.02 3.64 -19.36
C ILE A 226 22.18 3.77 -18.38
N ILE A 227 22.74 4.97 -18.30
CA ILE A 227 23.81 5.33 -17.38
C ILE A 227 23.26 6.38 -16.42
N HIS A 228 23.37 6.10 -15.12
CA HIS A 228 23.11 7.08 -14.08
C HIS A 228 24.43 7.43 -13.38
N TRP A 229 24.67 8.70 -13.07
CA TRP A 229 25.74 9.07 -12.17
C TRP A 229 25.36 10.17 -11.18
N ILE A 230 26.13 10.21 -10.10
CA ILE A 230 26.06 11.21 -9.05
C ILE A 230 27.34 12.04 -9.09
N GLY A 231 27.20 13.36 -9.03
CA GLY A 231 28.29 14.30 -8.77
C GLY A 231 28.02 15.19 -7.56
N SER A 232 29.04 15.94 -7.13
CA SER A 232 28.96 16.83 -5.94
C SER A 232 28.56 18.26 -6.28
N LYS A 233 28.68 18.66 -7.56
CA LYS A 233 28.44 20.03 -8.01
C LYS A 233 27.73 20.05 -9.36
N GLN A 234 26.95 21.11 -9.56
CA GLN A 234 26.39 21.44 -10.86
C GLN A 234 27.51 21.91 -11.80
N THR A 235 27.42 21.49 -13.05
CA THR A 235 28.27 21.94 -14.16
C THR A 235 27.38 22.35 -15.33
N ASN A 236 27.98 22.89 -16.38
CA ASN A 236 27.30 23.29 -17.61
C ASN A 236 28.24 23.07 -18.79
N ILE A 237 28.62 21.80 -19.02
CA ILE A 237 29.62 21.45 -20.03
C ILE A 237 28.88 20.98 -21.29
N PRO A 238 28.98 21.70 -22.43
CA PRO A 238 28.40 21.24 -23.69
C PRO A 238 28.98 19.90 -24.10
N ILE A 239 28.15 19.00 -24.63
CA ILE A 239 28.59 17.70 -25.14
C ILE A 239 29.12 17.90 -26.58
N PRO A 240 30.40 17.62 -26.87
CA PRO A 240 30.94 17.73 -28.21
C PRO A 240 30.15 16.85 -29.21
N GLY A 241 29.82 17.42 -30.37
CA GLY A 241 29.07 16.71 -31.41
C GLY A 241 27.57 16.55 -31.16
N GLN A 242 27.02 17.08 -30.05
CA GLN A 242 25.59 17.02 -29.75
C GLN A 242 25.04 18.41 -29.41
N THR A 243 24.60 19.13 -30.44
CA THR A 243 24.05 20.48 -30.32
C THR A 243 22.90 20.55 -29.32
N GLY A 244 23.02 21.43 -28.32
CA GLY A 244 22.02 21.62 -27.28
C GLY A 244 22.06 20.60 -26.13
N CYS A 245 22.98 19.63 -26.17
CA CYS A 245 23.19 18.69 -25.07
C CYS A 245 24.24 19.23 -24.09
N THR A 246 24.01 18.99 -22.80
CA THR A 246 24.86 19.50 -21.72
C THR A 246 25.02 18.45 -20.62
N LEU A 247 26.27 18.25 -20.20
CA LEU A 247 26.60 17.57 -18.96
C LEU A 247 26.42 18.53 -17.79
N TYR A 248 25.51 18.18 -16.89
CA TYR A 248 25.09 18.99 -15.75
C TYR A 248 25.80 18.61 -14.45
N THR A 249 26.54 17.51 -14.42
CA THR A 249 27.42 17.16 -13.31
C THR A 249 28.48 16.17 -13.76
N THR A 250 29.69 16.29 -13.22
CA THR A 250 30.77 15.32 -13.44
C THR A 250 30.54 14.09 -12.57
N PRO A 251 30.72 12.86 -13.10
CA PRO A 251 30.48 11.65 -12.34
C PRO A 251 31.53 11.46 -11.24
N ILE A 252 31.08 11.32 -9.99
CA ILE A 252 31.87 10.76 -8.89
C ILE A 252 31.69 9.24 -8.86
N VAL A 253 30.45 8.77 -9.05
CA VAL A 253 30.12 7.35 -9.17
C VAL A 253 29.06 7.17 -10.24
N PHE A 254 29.17 6.11 -11.04
CA PHE A 254 28.18 5.75 -12.07
C PHE A 254 27.68 4.32 -11.90
N HIS A 255 26.44 4.09 -12.32
CA HIS A 255 25.79 2.78 -12.31
C HIS A 255 25.17 2.54 -13.70
N PRO A 256 25.70 1.58 -14.49
CA PRO A 256 25.10 1.21 -15.76
C PRO A 256 23.90 0.28 -15.55
N SER A 257 22.92 0.30 -16.45
CA SER A 257 21.81 -0.64 -16.48
C SER A 257 21.24 -0.79 -17.88
N ILE A 258 20.92 -2.02 -18.27
CA ILE A 258 20.20 -2.32 -19.51
C ILE A 258 18.74 -2.62 -19.12
N PRO A 259 17.75 -1.79 -19.51
CA PRO A 259 16.35 -2.15 -19.44
C PRO A 259 16.12 -3.44 -20.21
N LYS A 260 15.42 -4.39 -19.58
CA LYS A 260 14.94 -5.58 -20.28
C LYS A 260 14.02 -5.17 -21.45
N ALA A 261 13.97 -5.99 -22.50
CA ALA A 261 13.24 -5.71 -23.74
C ALA A 261 11.75 -5.36 -23.57
N THR A 262 11.15 -5.63 -22.40
CA THR A 262 9.74 -5.34 -22.09
C THR A 262 9.54 -4.14 -21.16
N ASN A 263 10.60 -3.48 -20.69
CA ASN A 263 10.49 -2.40 -19.71
C ASN A 263 10.17 -1.06 -20.37
N THR A 264 8.89 -0.73 -20.41
CA THR A 264 8.39 0.65 -20.63
C THR A 264 8.23 1.43 -19.32
N SER A 265 8.54 0.80 -18.18
CA SER A 265 8.40 1.33 -16.83
C SER A 265 9.64 2.11 -16.35
N SER A 266 9.52 2.79 -15.20
CA SER A 266 10.62 3.51 -14.56
C SER A 266 11.79 2.58 -14.21
N LEU A 267 13.01 2.98 -14.53
CA LEU A 267 14.23 2.33 -14.05
C LEU A 267 14.74 3.03 -12.80
N TYR A 268 14.82 2.31 -11.68
CA TYR A 268 15.29 2.80 -10.40
C TYR A 268 16.75 2.43 -10.16
N PHE A 269 17.54 3.40 -9.69
CA PHE A 269 18.93 3.22 -9.30
C PHE A 269 19.03 3.47 -7.80
N SER A 270 19.44 2.47 -7.02
CA SER A 270 19.49 2.57 -5.56
C SER A 270 20.91 2.81 -5.09
N TRP A 271 21.14 3.92 -4.37
CA TRP A 271 22.45 4.28 -3.83
C TRP A 271 22.59 3.99 -2.33
N GLY A 272 21.70 3.14 -1.81
CA GLY A 272 21.65 2.80 -0.39
C GLY A 272 20.88 3.83 0.43
N THR A 273 20.93 3.63 1.74
CA THR A 273 20.22 4.46 2.71
C THR A 273 20.98 5.77 2.95
N VAL A 274 20.28 6.91 2.93
CA VAL A 274 20.86 8.23 3.24
C VAL A 274 21.33 8.25 4.70
N PRO A 275 22.64 8.35 4.98
CA PRO A 275 23.15 8.36 6.34
C PRO A 275 22.87 9.71 7.02
N ALA A 276 22.84 9.72 8.36
CA ALA A 276 22.54 10.92 9.13
C ALA A 276 23.48 12.10 8.84
N THR A 277 24.75 11.81 8.52
CA THR A 277 25.78 12.80 8.18
C THR A 277 25.51 13.54 6.86
N MET A 278 24.60 13.03 6.02
CA MET A 278 24.25 13.69 4.76
C MET A 278 23.13 14.72 4.90
N LYS A 279 22.53 14.90 6.09
CA LYS A 279 21.52 15.94 6.33
C LYS A 279 22.06 17.32 5.90
N GLY A 280 21.33 18.00 5.02
CA GLY A 280 21.70 19.32 4.47
C GLY A 280 22.72 19.26 3.34
N ALA A 281 23.45 18.15 3.16
CA ALA A 281 24.32 17.97 2.02
C ALA A 281 23.50 17.87 0.72
N SER A 282 24.14 18.16 -0.40
CA SER A 282 23.52 18.06 -1.71
C SER A 282 24.33 17.20 -2.66
N VAL A 283 23.64 16.49 -3.54
CA VAL A 283 24.23 15.78 -4.68
C VAL A 283 23.53 16.22 -5.95
N VAL A 284 24.23 16.08 -7.06
CA VAL A 284 23.67 16.33 -8.38
C VAL A 284 23.60 15.01 -9.15
N THR A 285 22.48 14.77 -9.83
CA THR A 285 22.26 13.55 -10.61
C THR A 285 21.89 13.86 -12.05
N GLN A 286 22.33 13.00 -12.96
CA GLN A 286 21.97 13.04 -14.37
C GLN A 286 21.95 11.62 -14.94
N PHE A 287 21.13 11.43 -15.97
CA PHE A 287 21.07 10.21 -16.76
C PHE A 287 21.56 10.48 -18.19
N ALA A 288 22.26 9.51 -18.75
CA ALA A 288 22.42 9.35 -20.18
C ALA A 288 21.76 8.04 -20.63
N ALA A 289 21.25 8.03 -21.85
CA ALA A 289 20.84 6.81 -22.53
C ALA A 289 21.57 6.71 -23.85
N VAL A 290 22.24 5.59 -24.09
CA VAL A 290 22.74 5.21 -25.41
C VAL A 290 21.66 4.37 -26.05
N ASP A 291 21.24 4.72 -27.25
CA ASP A 291 20.23 3.95 -27.95
C ASP A 291 20.71 2.53 -28.26
N SER A 292 19.78 1.61 -28.52
CA SER A 292 20.12 0.21 -28.81
C SER A 292 21.00 0.01 -30.05
N THR A 293 21.07 1.00 -30.96
CA THR A 293 21.95 0.98 -32.13
C THR A 293 23.36 1.51 -31.85
N LEU A 294 23.59 2.06 -30.65
CA LEU A 294 24.83 2.71 -30.24
C LEU A 294 25.24 3.90 -31.12
N THR A 295 24.28 4.54 -31.78
CA THR A 295 24.53 5.68 -32.67
C THR A 295 24.09 7.01 -32.07
N GLN A 296 23.21 6.98 -31.07
CA GLN A 296 22.67 8.19 -30.45
C GLN A 296 22.78 8.13 -28.93
N MET A 297 23.10 9.28 -28.35
CA MET A 297 23.04 9.48 -26.91
C MET A 297 22.01 10.55 -26.57
N ARG A 298 21.37 10.36 -25.43
CA ARG A 298 20.24 11.14 -24.93
C ARG A 298 20.56 11.55 -23.51
N TRP A 299 20.30 12.79 -23.15
CA TRP A 299 20.75 13.36 -21.88
C TRP A 299 19.58 13.92 -21.10
N SER A 300 19.48 13.58 -19.82
CA SER A 300 18.43 14.14 -18.99
C SER A 300 18.78 15.55 -18.54
N ARG A 301 17.78 16.29 -18.06
CA ARG A 301 18.02 17.45 -17.18
C ARG A 301 18.81 17.04 -15.92
N GLY A 302 19.45 18.00 -15.28
CA GLY A 302 20.09 17.82 -13.98
C GLY A 302 19.09 17.94 -12.82
N ILE A 303 19.41 17.26 -11.71
CA ILE A 303 18.70 17.45 -10.43
C ILE A 303 19.73 17.63 -9.34
N GLN A 304 19.64 18.73 -8.60
CA GLN A 304 20.30 18.87 -7.32
C GLN A 304 19.34 18.43 -6.22
N THR A 305 19.72 17.41 -5.47
CA THR A 305 18.96 16.92 -4.33
C THR A 305 19.67 17.31 -3.05
N THR A 306 19.03 18.14 -2.24
CA THR A 306 19.46 18.43 -0.87
C THR A 306 18.78 17.46 0.07
N PHE A 307 19.57 16.71 0.84
CA PHE A 307 19.04 15.71 1.76
C PHE A 307 18.44 16.36 3.00
N GLY A 308 17.25 15.89 3.37
CA GLY A 308 16.58 16.27 4.61
C GLY A 308 16.71 15.21 5.70
N ASP A 309 16.07 15.44 6.82
CA ASP A 309 15.87 14.47 7.90
C ASP A 309 14.39 14.36 8.28
N TYR A 310 13.51 14.71 7.35
CA TYR A 310 12.07 14.67 7.56
C TYR A 310 11.62 13.27 7.92
N LYS A 311 10.97 13.15 9.07
CA LYS A 311 10.34 11.93 9.55
C LYS A 311 8.87 12.19 9.77
N LEU A 312 8.05 11.25 9.34
CA LEU A 312 6.62 11.27 9.58
C LEU A 312 6.31 10.17 10.59
N ASN A 313 5.88 10.57 11.79
CA ASN A 313 5.55 9.66 12.88
C ASN A 313 4.04 9.53 12.96
N TYR A 314 3.54 8.30 12.87
CA TYR A 314 2.12 8.02 13.06
C TYR A 314 1.86 7.61 14.51
N PRO A 315 0.71 7.99 15.11
CA PRO A 315 0.34 7.54 16.45
C PRO A 315 0.21 6.02 16.56
N TYR A 316 -0.10 5.37 15.43
CA TYR A 316 -0.18 3.93 15.27
C TYR A 316 -0.07 3.55 13.80
N THR A 317 0.22 2.28 13.55
CA THR A 317 0.47 1.79 12.20
C THR A 317 -0.72 1.01 11.66
N ILE A 318 -1.20 1.47 10.51
CA ILE A 318 -2.06 0.71 9.62
C ILE A 318 -1.50 0.78 8.21
N SER A 319 -1.79 -0.19 7.37
CA SER A 319 -1.43 -0.14 5.95
C SER A 319 -2.32 -1.05 5.14
N HIS A 320 -2.25 -0.91 3.82
CA HIS A 320 -2.79 -1.94 2.94
C HIS A 320 -1.96 -2.12 1.67
N ARG A 321 -2.12 -3.30 1.08
CA ARG A 321 -1.69 -3.66 -0.28
C ARG A 321 -2.92 -4.06 -1.06
N TYR A 322 -2.97 -3.72 -2.34
CA TYR A 322 -4.09 -4.08 -3.19
C TYR A 322 -3.70 -4.29 -4.64
N ALA A 323 -4.53 -5.07 -5.34
CA ALA A 323 -4.54 -5.21 -6.79
C ALA A 323 -5.97 -5.56 -7.24
N TYR A 324 -6.28 -5.29 -8.50
CA TYR A 324 -7.61 -5.50 -9.08
C TYR A 324 -7.53 -5.61 -10.59
N GLY A 325 -8.53 -6.27 -11.17
CA GLY A 325 -8.80 -6.24 -12.61
C GLY A 325 -9.69 -5.04 -12.94
N SER A 326 -9.45 -4.38 -14.08
CA SER A 326 -10.31 -3.28 -14.56
C SER A 326 -10.18 -3.11 -16.06
N GLY A 327 -11.29 -3.05 -16.79
CA GLY A 327 -11.29 -2.88 -18.24
C GLY A 327 -10.36 -3.89 -18.92
N THR A 328 -9.23 -3.40 -19.45
CA THR A 328 -8.18 -4.19 -20.14
C THR A 328 -7.19 -4.90 -19.21
N GLN A 329 -7.15 -4.55 -17.92
CA GLN A 329 -6.24 -5.16 -16.94
C GLN A 329 -6.87 -6.42 -16.35
N THR A 330 -6.29 -7.58 -16.60
CA THR A 330 -6.65 -8.85 -15.93
C THR A 330 -5.97 -8.95 -14.58
N PHE A 331 -6.60 -9.63 -13.62
CA PHE A 331 -6.02 -9.91 -12.31
C PHE A 331 -6.55 -11.23 -11.74
N ASP A 332 -5.66 -12.09 -11.28
CA ASP A 332 -5.98 -13.32 -10.54
C ASP A 332 -5.62 -13.13 -9.05
N PRO A 333 -6.62 -13.04 -8.14
CA PRO A 333 -6.39 -12.86 -6.70
C PRO A 333 -5.50 -13.92 -6.05
N ASP A 334 -5.38 -15.10 -6.64
CA ASP A 334 -4.60 -16.22 -6.09
C ASP A 334 -3.16 -16.24 -6.61
N LYS A 335 -2.90 -15.69 -7.79
CA LYS A 335 -1.59 -15.79 -8.46
C LYS A 335 -0.82 -14.47 -8.51
N ASP A 336 -1.51 -13.39 -8.84
CA ASP A 336 -0.86 -12.12 -9.14
C ASP A 336 -0.44 -11.39 -7.86
N PRO A 337 0.71 -10.71 -7.83
CA PRO A 337 1.14 -9.94 -6.68
C PRO A 337 0.28 -8.67 -6.50
N ALA A 338 0.44 -8.00 -5.35
CA ALA A 338 -0.07 -6.65 -5.21
C ALA A 338 0.61 -5.73 -6.24
N THR A 339 -0.13 -4.75 -6.75
CA THR A 339 0.38 -3.70 -7.65
C THR A 339 0.49 -2.37 -6.93
N TYR A 340 -0.32 -2.15 -5.89
CA TYR A 340 -0.40 -0.90 -5.16
C TYR A 340 -0.38 -1.12 -3.65
N GLY A 341 -0.15 -0.03 -2.91
CA GLY A 341 -0.42 0.01 -1.49
C GLY A 341 0.03 1.29 -0.84
N TRP A 342 -0.59 1.61 0.29
CA TRP A 342 -0.27 2.80 1.06
C TRP A 342 -0.06 2.42 2.53
N VAL A 343 0.95 3.05 3.14
CA VAL A 343 1.09 3.10 4.59
C VAL A 343 0.06 4.08 5.13
N ASN A 344 -0.27 4.01 6.42
CA ASN A 344 -1.19 4.86 7.18
C ASN A 344 -2.66 4.81 6.78
N THR A 345 -3.05 3.99 5.81
CA THR A 345 -4.45 3.89 5.41
C THR A 345 -4.91 2.42 5.38
N ALA A 346 -6.10 2.14 5.88
CA ALA A 346 -6.72 0.82 5.82
C ALA A 346 -8.27 0.92 5.92
N PRO A 347 -9.02 -0.07 5.40
CA PRO A 347 -10.45 -0.20 5.70
C PRO A 347 -10.74 -0.23 7.20
N ILE A 348 -11.94 0.21 7.58
CA ILE A 348 -12.42 0.14 8.98
C ILE A 348 -13.27 -1.12 9.15
N PHE A 349 -12.95 -1.92 10.17
CA PHE A 349 -13.70 -3.12 10.52
C PHE A 349 -14.19 -3.07 11.97
N GLN A 350 -15.39 -3.57 12.21
CA GLN A 350 -15.84 -3.98 13.53
C GLN A 350 -15.60 -5.49 13.68
N VAL A 351 -14.85 -5.86 14.72
CA VAL A 351 -14.44 -7.23 15.07
C VAL A 351 -15.35 -7.72 16.19
N LYS A 352 -15.94 -8.91 16.03
CA LYS A 352 -16.83 -9.54 17.03
C LYS A 352 -16.40 -10.96 17.36
#